data_AF-A0A1U9RRQ8-F1
#
_entry.id   AF-A0A1U9RRQ8-F1
#
_cell.length_a   1.000
_cell.length_b   1.000
_cell.length_c   1.000
_cell.angle_alpha   90.00
_cell.angle_beta   90.00
_cell.angle_gamma   90.00
#
_symmetry.space_group_name_H-M   'P 1'
#
loop_
_entity.id
_entity.type
_entity.pdbx_description
1 polymer ?
#
loop_
_entity_poly.entity_id
_entity_poly.type
_entity_poly.pdbx_seq_one_letter_code
_entity_poly.pdbx_strand_id
1 'polypeptide(L)'
;MNSSLNIFLKNFLSKKFNFTESIDLNIIFNNKKKNYFSFFLNLFYSVYENKKFLFLSDQNIINNNFFIGNIYFYKFLKKEIFFDQIFYNQNNFNLIKKNNLTKKFSKKKNLINNYDLKINNLKNKFFKIIINKNNFLNLKIGNINFTNNMIEKNYFYVINNLKKIFFKNNIIIEKIYINTTMGKSLLLR
;
A
#
# COMPACT_ATOMS: atom_id res chain seq x y z
N MET A 1 10.51 -12.45 19.56
CA MET A 1 9.96 -11.32 18.79
C MET A 1 10.99 -10.19 18.76
N ASN A 2 11.13 -9.48 17.63
CA ASN A 2 12.11 -8.40 17.52
C ASN A 2 11.59 -7.20 18.35
N SER A 3 12.23 -6.89 19.48
CA SER A 3 11.75 -5.88 20.45
C SER A 3 11.46 -4.53 19.80
N SER A 4 12.31 -4.13 18.83
CA SER A 4 12.15 -2.89 18.06
C SER A 4 10.89 -2.84 17.18
N LEU A 5 10.45 -3.97 16.61
CA LEU A 5 9.20 -3.99 15.82
C LEU A 5 7.99 -3.80 16.73
N ASN A 6 7.98 -4.45 17.89
CA ASN A 6 6.91 -4.29 18.87
C ASN A 6 6.85 -2.85 19.40
N ILE A 7 8.01 -2.23 19.63
CA ILE A 7 8.12 -0.82 20.01
C ILE A 7 7.54 0.08 18.90
N PHE A 8 7.88 -0.16 17.63
CA PHE A 8 7.30 0.58 16.51
C PHE A 8 5.77 0.47 16.52
N LEU A 9 5.25 -0.76 16.59
CA LEU A 9 3.81 -1.02 16.54
C LEU A 9 3.04 -0.33 17.67
N LYS A 10 3.56 -0.40 18.91
CA LYS A 10 2.96 0.27 20.08
C LYS A 10 2.98 1.80 19.95
N ASN A 11 4.11 2.37 19.54
CA ASN A 11 4.30 3.81 19.47
C ASN A 11 3.56 4.44 18.29
N PHE A 12 3.30 3.67 17.24
CA PHE A 12 2.78 4.18 15.99
C PHE A 12 1.26 4.10 15.89
N LEU A 13 0.65 2.95 16.21
CA LEU A 13 -0.82 2.79 16.10
C LEU A 13 -1.60 3.60 17.15
N SER A 14 -0.94 4.11 18.20
CA SER A 14 -1.56 4.99 19.19
C SER A 14 -1.70 6.44 18.73
N LYS A 15 -1.08 6.82 17.59
CA LYS A 15 -1.14 8.18 17.07
C LYS A 15 -2.40 8.42 16.24
N LYS A 16 -2.93 9.64 16.29
CA LYS A 16 -3.97 10.09 15.37
C LYS A 16 -3.35 10.48 14.03
N PHE A 17 -3.96 10.02 12.95
CA PHE A 17 -3.55 10.34 11.58
C PHE A 17 -4.68 11.07 10.86
N ASN A 18 -4.33 12.11 10.11
CA ASN A 18 -5.28 12.89 9.33
C ASN A 18 -5.64 12.21 8.00
N PHE A 19 -4.83 11.26 7.55
CA PHE A 19 -5.03 10.47 6.33
C PHE A 19 -4.29 9.14 6.43
N THR A 20 -4.61 8.19 5.55
CA THR A 20 -3.99 6.86 5.56
C THR A 20 -2.57 6.89 4.98
N GLU A 21 -1.57 6.84 5.87
CA GLU A 21 -0.14 6.72 5.50
C GLU A 21 0.24 5.27 5.13
N SER A 22 1.35 5.12 4.40
CA SER A 22 2.01 3.82 4.22
C SER A 22 2.91 3.47 5.38
N ILE A 23 3.11 2.17 5.58
CA ILE A 23 4.18 1.62 6.42
C ILE A 23 5.21 1.01 5.47
N ASP A 24 6.43 1.53 5.55
CA ASP A 24 7.50 1.24 4.61
C ASP A 24 8.72 0.65 5.36
N LEU A 25 9.41 -0.27 4.70
CA LEU A 25 10.70 -0.81 5.12
C LEU A 25 11.79 -0.23 4.24
N ASN A 26 12.84 0.28 4.88
CA ASN A 26 14.05 0.72 4.20
C ASN A 26 15.18 -0.24 4.55
N ILE A 27 15.76 -0.89 3.56
CA ILE A 27 16.77 -1.93 3.75
C ILE A 27 18.06 -1.46 3.08
N ILE A 28 19.10 -1.29 3.89
CA ILE A 28 20.46 -1.03 3.42
C ILE A 28 21.16 -2.39 3.33
N PHE A 29 21.78 -2.67 2.20
CA PHE A 29 22.45 -3.94 1.94
C PHE A 29 23.74 -3.74 1.17
N ASN A 30 24.69 -4.64 1.37
CA ASN A 30 25.96 -4.64 0.65
C ASN A 30 25.97 -5.71 -0.44
N ASN A 31 25.98 -5.28 -1.70
CA ASN A 31 26.14 -6.14 -2.86
C ASN A 31 27.61 -6.20 -3.31
N LYS A 32 28.41 -7.03 -2.63
CA LYS A 32 29.86 -7.14 -2.89
C LYS A 32 30.20 -7.52 -4.33
N LYS A 33 29.37 -8.37 -4.96
CA LYS A 33 29.57 -8.83 -6.34
C LYS A 33 29.06 -7.86 -7.41
N LYS A 34 28.33 -6.81 -7.02
CA LYS A 34 27.67 -5.86 -7.94
C LYS A 34 26.72 -6.54 -8.94
N ASN A 35 26.08 -7.64 -8.53
CA ASN A 35 25.08 -8.33 -9.36
C ASN A 35 23.74 -7.58 -9.33
N TYR A 36 23.27 -7.10 -10.47
CA TYR A 36 22.00 -6.37 -10.59
C TYR A 36 20.94 -7.25 -11.23
N PHE A 37 19.77 -7.32 -10.59
CA PHE A 37 18.69 -8.20 -11.04
C PHE A 37 17.35 -7.70 -10.51
N SER A 38 16.28 -8.30 -11.01
CA SER A 38 14.94 -8.07 -10.48
C SER A 38 14.24 -9.38 -10.21
N PHE A 39 13.38 -9.38 -9.21
CA PHE A 39 12.58 -10.53 -8.84
C PHE A 39 11.24 -10.07 -8.27
N PHE A 40 10.27 -10.98 -8.21
CA PHE A 40 8.99 -10.71 -7.59
C PHE A 40 8.96 -11.27 -6.18
N LEU A 41 8.35 -10.52 -5.26
CA LEU A 41 7.96 -11.01 -3.95
C LEU A 41 6.47 -10.83 -3.74
N ASN A 42 5.95 -11.65 -2.84
CA ASN A 42 4.61 -11.50 -2.31
C ASN A 42 4.62 -10.82 -0.95
N LEU A 43 3.52 -10.16 -0.64
CA LEU A 43 3.09 -9.87 0.72
C LEU A 43 2.11 -10.94 1.21
N PHE A 44 1.98 -11.08 2.53
CA PHE A 44 0.95 -11.92 3.13
C PHE A 44 -0.44 -11.27 2.97
N TYR A 45 -0.51 -9.96 3.15
CA TYR A 45 -1.67 -9.08 2.98
C TYR A 45 -1.35 -7.99 1.95
N SER A 46 -2.31 -7.62 1.09
CA SER A 46 -2.08 -6.57 0.09
C SER A 46 -1.97 -5.21 0.77
N VAL A 47 -1.08 -4.31 0.34
CA VAL A 47 -0.96 -2.95 0.93
C VAL A 47 -2.25 -2.12 0.90
N TYR A 48 -3.23 -2.53 0.11
CA TYR A 48 -4.55 -1.90 -0.04
C TYR A 48 -5.64 -2.55 0.82
N GLU A 49 -5.33 -3.57 1.60
CA GLU A 49 -6.28 -4.11 2.59
C GLU A 49 -6.70 -3.01 3.56
N ASN A 50 -7.95 -3.07 4.03
CA ASN A 50 -8.58 -2.08 4.90
C ASN A 50 -8.69 -0.64 4.34
N LYS A 51 -8.25 -0.37 3.10
CA LYS A 51 -8.54 0.90 2.40
C LYS A 51 -9.89 0.84 1.71
N LYS A 52 -10.72 1.87 1.86
CA LYS A 52 -12.04 1.90 1.22
C LYS A 52 -11.92 2.51 -0.17
N PHE A 53 -12.37 1.77 -1.17
CA PHE A 53 -12.38 2.22 -2.57
C PHE A 53 -13.81 2.33 -3.07
N LEU A 54 -14.08 3.38 -3.84
CA LEU A 54 -15.35 3.55 -4.54
C LEU A 54 -15.15 3.49 -6.05
N PHE A 55 -16.00 2.74 -6.74
CA PHE A 55 -16.12 2.70 -8.20
C PHE A 55 -17.49 3.23 -8.59
N LEU A 56 -17.53 4.34 -9.33
CA LEU A 56 -18.78 4.96 -9.79
C LEU A 56 -19.42 4.10 -10.89
N SER A 57 -20.66 3.71 -10.68
CA SER A 57 -21.42 2.77 -11.51
C SER A 57 -22.90 2.90 -11.18
N ASP A 58 -23.77 2.43 -12.07
CA ASP A 58 -25.21 2.34 -11.79
C ASP A 58 -25.57 1.07 -10.99
N GLN A 59 -24.60 0.17 -10.79
CA GLN A 59 -24.70 -0.97 -9.87
C GLN A 59 -24.67 -0.52 -8.40
N ASN A 60 -25.10 -1.37 -7.47
CA ASN A 60 -25.04 -1.12 -6.02
C ASN A 60 -24.51 -2.35 -5.28
N ILE A 61 -23.18 -2.54 -5.28
CA ILE A 61 -22.51 -3.73 -4.75
C ILE A 61 -21.45 -3.31 -3.73
N ILE A 62 -21.33 -4.08 -2.64
CA ILE A 62 -20.21 -3.98 -1.70
C ILE A 62 -19.52 -5.34 -1.66
N ASN A 63 -18.21 -5.33 -1.87
CA ASN A 63 -17.37 -6.52 -1.70
C ASN A 63 -16.16 -6.14 -0.83
N ASN A 64 -16.18 -6.55 0.43
CA ASN A 64 -15.19 -6.17 1.45
C ASN A 64 -15.01 -4.65 1.52
N ASN A 65 -13.85 -4.16 1.07
CA ASN A 65 -13.45 -2.77 1.10
C ASN A 65 -13.71 -2.03 -0.25
N PHE A 66 -14.33 -2.70 -1.21
CA PHE A 66 -14.69 -2.16 -2.51
C PHE A 66 -16.19 -1.88 -2.58
N PHE A 67 -16.52 -0.62 -2.86
CA PHE A 67 -17.88 -0.13 -3.02
C PHE A 67 -18.08 0.19 -4.50
N ILE A 68 -19.14 -0.33 -5.11
CA ILE A 68 -19.46 -0.12 -6.52
C ILE A 68 -20.85 0.46 -6.56
N GLY A 69 -20.96 1.74 -6.92
CA GLY A 69 -22.24 2.39 -7.09
C GLY A 69 -22.29 3.88 -6.79
N ASN A 70 -23.07 4.58 -7.59
CA ASN A 70 -23.29 6.02 -7.48
C ASN A 70 -23.98 6.40 -6.16
N ILE A 71 -24.74 5.49 -5.53
CA ILE A 71 -25.34 5.72 -4.22
C ILE A 71 -24.29 6.00 -3.13
N TYR A 72 -23.15 5.32 -3.17
CA TYR A 72 -22.07 5.49 -2.19
C TYR A 72 -21.32 6.80 -2.40
N PHE A 73 -21.32 7.34 -3.62
CA PHE A 73 -20.78 8.67 -3.89
C PHE A 73 -21.57 9.74 -3.14
N TYR A 74 -22.90 9.66 -3.13
CA TYR A 74 -23.71 10.61 -2.38
C TYR A 74 -23.47 10.50 -0.87
N LYS A 75 -23.30 9.29 -0.32
CA LYS A 75 -22.89 9.10 1.08
C LYS A 75 -21.52 9.74 1.38
N PHE A 76 -20.58 9.64 0.45
CA PHE A 76 -19.29 10.34 0.54
C PHE A 76 -19.45 11.86 0.52
N LEU A 77 -20.28 12.42 -0.36
CA LEU A 77 -20.55 13.86 -0.40
C LEU A 77 -21.18 14.37 0.90
N LYS A 78 -22.06 13.58 1.51
CA LYS A 78 -22.66 13.85 2.84
C LYS A 78 -21.71 13.60 4.02
N LYS A 79 -20.47 13.18 3.77
CA LYS A 79 -19.46 12.84 4.78
C LYS A 79 -19.85 11.66 5.69
N GLU A 80 -20.80 10.82 5.28
CA GLU A 80 -21.20 9.62 6.02
C GLU A 80 -20.16 8.50 5.89
N ILE A 81 -19.46 8.45 4.74
CA ILE A 81 -18.43 7.45 4.44
C ILE A 81 -17.21 8.16 3.86
N PHE A 82 -16.03 7.81 4.36
CA PHE A 82 -14.75 8.22 3.78
C PHE A 82 -14.20 7.13 2.84
N PHE A 83 -13.69 7.54 1.68
CA PHE A 83 -13.01 6.68 0.72
C PHE A 83 -11.57 7.16 0.51
N ASP A 84 -10.62 6.22 0.57
CA ASP A 84 -9.20 6.47 0.24
C ASP A 84 -9.03 6.90 -1.21
N GLN A 85 -9.78 6.26 -2.12
CA GLN A 85 -9.77 6.59 -3.53
C GLN A 85 -11.12 6.30 -4.18
N ILE A 86 -11.50 7.17 -5.12
CA ILE A 86 -12.71 7.04 -5.93
C ILE A 86 -12.28 6.96 -7.38
N PHE A 87 -12.75 5.92 -8.05
CA PHE A 87 -12.57 5.66 -9.47
C PHE A 87 -13.87 5.89 -10.22
N TYR A 88 -13.78 6.36 -11.46
CA TYR A 88 -14.91 6.56 -12.34
C TYR A 88 -14.53 6.15 -13.76
N ASN A 89 -15.53 5.87 -14.59
CA ASN A 89 -15.37 5.69 -16.02
C ASN A 89 -15.91 6.94 -16.76
N GLN A 90 -15.76 6.97 -18.09
CA GLN A 90 -16.18 8.13 -18.89
C GLN A 90 -17.66 8.48 -18.67
N ASN A 91 -18.53 7.48 -18.54
CA ASN A 91 -19.96 7.66 -18.33
C ASN A 91 -20.26 8.40 -17.02
N ASN A 92 -19.51 8.11 -15.96
CA ASN A 92 -19.68 8.72 -14.65
C ASN A 92 -18.91 10.03 -14.45
N PHE A 93 -18.14 10.49 -15.45
CA PHE A 93 -17.46 11.78 -15.36
C PHE A 93 -18.43 12.96 -15.21
N ASN A 94 -19.61 12.86 -15.82
CA ASN A 94 -20.66 13.88 -15.68
C ASN A 94 -21.12 14.04 -14.22
N LEU A 95 -21.16 12.95 -13.44
CA LEU A 95 -21.50 12.99 -12.01
C LEU A 95 -20.44 13.79 -11.23
N ILE A 96 -19.16 13.57 -11.52
CA ILE A 96 -18.05 14.34 -10.93
C ILE A 96 -18.15 15.82 -11.30
N LYS A 97 -18.47 16.12 -12.57
CA LYS A 97 -18.60 17.50 -13.07
C LYS A 97 -19.75 18.25 -12.42
N LYS A 98 -20.94 17.65 -12.33
CA LYS A 98 -22.12 18.25 -11.71
C LYS A 98 -21.91 18.63 -10.23
N ASN A 99 -21.02 17.92 -9.53
CA ASN A 99 -20.70 18.16 -8.12
C ASN A 99 -19.46 19.05 -7.92
N ASN A 100 -18.96 19.75 -8.95
CA ASN A 100 -17.80 20.65 -8.87
C ASN A 100 -16.49 19.99 -8.38
N LEU A 101 -16.35 18.67 -8.56
CA LEU A 101 -15.20 17.91 -8.08
C LEU A 101 -14.16 17.60 -9.17
N THR A 102 -14.26 18.27 -10.33
CA THR A 102 -13.36 18.08 -11.47
C THR A 102 -11.89 18.33 -11.09
N LYS A 103 -11.57 19.40 -10.34
CA LYS A 103 -10.18 19.65 -9.88
C LYS A 103 -9.62 18.48 -9.05
N LYS A 104 -10.45 17.89 -8.17
CA LYS A 104 -10.04 16.79 -7.27
C LYS A 104 -9.88 15.46 -8.01
N PHE A 105 -10.74 15.18 -8.99
CA PHE A 105 -10.78 13.89 -9.71
C PHE A 105 -10.27 13.96 -11.17
N SER A 106 -9.74 15.09 -11.64
CA SER A 106 -9.20 15.30 -12.99
C SER A 106 -8.00 14.42 -13.34
N LYS A 107 -7.32 13.85 -12.33
CA LYS A 107 -6.14 13.02 -12.55
C LYS A 107 -6.53 11.73 -13.28
N LYS A 108 -5.86 11.43 -14.39
CA LYS A 108 -6.00 10.18 -15.17
C LYS A 108 -6.00 8.92 -14.31
N LYS A 109 -5.30 8.92 -13.17
CA LYS A 109 -5.24 7.80 -12.22
C LYS A 109 -6.60 7.36 -11.63
N ASN A 110 -7.61 8.22 -11.68
CA ASN A 110 -8.96 7.94 -11.17
C ASN A 110 -9.92 7.50 -12.30
N LEU A 111 -9.60 7.79 -13.57
CA LEU A 111 -10.37 7.35 -14.72
C LEU A 111 -9.97 5.91 -15.06
N ILE A 112 -10.90 4.96 -14.94
CA ILE A 112 -10.67 3.54 -15.16
C ILE A 112 -11.79 3.00 -16.06
N ASN A 113 -11.39 2.34 -17.14
CA ASN A 113 -12.34 1.74 -18.09
C ASN A 113 -12.73 0.30 -17.70
N ASN A 114 -11.88 -0.42 -16.96
CA ASN A 114 -12.12 -1.79 -16.52
C ASN A 114 -11.94 -1.89 -15.00
N TYR A 115 -13.06 -1.97 -14.27
CA TYR A 115 -13.06 -2.03 -12.81
C TYR A 115 -12.53 -3.36 -12.28
N ASP A 116 -12.84 -4.49 -12.92
CA ASP A 116 -12.39 -5.81 -12.47
C ASP A 116 -10.87 -5.93 -12.50
N LEU A 117 -10.24 -5.49 -13.59
CA LEU A 117 -8.78 -5.41 -13.67
C LEU A 117 -8.19 -4.52 -12.58
N LYS A 118 -8.85 -3.39 -12.28
CA LYS A 118 -8.38 -2.48 -11.23
C LYS A 118 -8.54 -3.08 -9.83
N ILE A 119 -9.65 -3.74 -9.55
CA ILE A 119 -9.90 -4.44 -8.28
C ILE A 119 -8.87 -5.56 -8.11
N ASN A 120 -8.59 -6.34 -9.15
CA ASN A 120 -7.55 -7.38 -9.11
C ASN A 120 -6.18 -6.79 -8.82
N ASN A 121 -5.83 -5.66 -9.44
CA ASN A 121 -4.58 -4.96 -9.15
C ASN A 121 -4.51 -4.45 -7.70
N LEU A 122 -5.63 -4.02 -7.12
CA LEU A 122 -5.68 -3.58 -5.72
C LEU A 122 -5.65 -4.76 -4.73
N LYS A 123 -6.19 -5.92 -5.11
CA LYS A 123 -6.07 -7.15 -4.32
C LYS A 123 -4.70 -7.81 -4.46
N ASN A 124 -3.93 -7.41 -5.47
CA ASN A 124 -2.63 -8.00 -5.77
C ASN A 124 -1.66 -7.85 -4.58
N LYS A 125 -0.96 -8.93 -4.28
CA LYS A 125 0.07 -9.03 -3.23
C LYS A 125 1.49 -9.08 -3.80
N PHE A 126 1.60 -9.26 -5.11
CA PHE A 126 2.87 -9.36 -5.83
C PHE A 126 3.45 -7.96 -6.10
N PHE A 127 4.74 -7.78 -5.84
CA PHE A 127 5.48 -6.58 -6.20
C PHE A 127 6.88 -6.92 -6.72
N LYS A 128 7.34 -6.11 -7.68
CA LYS A 128 8.67 -6.25 -8.28
C LYS A 128 9.71 -5.55 -7.42
N ILE A 129 10.79 -6.25 -7.12
CA ILE A 129 11.99 -5.73 -6.47
C ILE A 129 13.09 -5.61 -7.50
N ILE A 130 13.79 -4.49 -7.48
CA ILE A 130 14.92 -4.21 -8.37
C ILE A 130 16.15 -3.98 -7.50
N ILE A 131 17.16 -4.83 -7.66
CA ILE A 131 18.47 -4.67 -7.05
C ILE A 131 19.34 -3.91 -8.03
N ASN A 132 19.63 -2.66 -7.71
CA ASN A 132 20.45 -1.76 -8.50
C ASN A 132 21.75 -1.41 -7.76
N LYS A 133 22.51 -0.47 -8.30
CA LYS A 133 23.79 0.01 -7.73
C LYS A 133 23.67 0.77 -6.41
N ASN A 134 22.47 1.14 -5.97
CA ASN A 134 22.28 2.03 -4.83
C ASN A 134 22.35 1.31 -3.48
N ASN A 135 22.41 -0.03 -3.46
CA ASN A 135 22.55 -0.81 -2.23
C ASN A 135 21.46 -0.50 -1.17
N PHE A 136 20.30 -0.08 -1.67
CA PHE A 136 19.16 0.40 -0.88
C PHE A 136 17.87 -0.09 -1.50
N LEU A 137 16.92 -0.50 -0.65
CA LEU A 137 15.60 -0.94 -1.05
C LEU A 137 14.54 -0.30 -0.14
N ASN A 138 13.57 0.38 -0.74
CA ASN A 138 12.35 0.82 -0.06
C ASN A 138 11.19 -0.08 -0.47
N LEU A 139 10.48 -0.65 0.50
CA LEU A 139 9.33 -1.53 0.28
C LEU A 139 8.14 -1.09 1.12
N LYS A 140 6.98 -0.93 0.50
CA LYS A 140 5.72 -0.77 1.23
C LYS A 140 5.23 -2.12 1.72
N ILE A 141 5.06 -2.27 3.03
CA ILE A 141 4.57 -3.51 3.65
C ILE A 141 3.16 -3.39 4.21
N GLY A 142 2.58 -2.20 4.24
CA GLY A 142 1.22 -2.01 4.75
C GLY A 142 0.79 -0.56 4.78
N ASN A 143 -0.25 -0.31 5.54
CA ASN A 143 -0.76 1.02 5.83
C ASN A 143 -1.19 1.11 7.30
N ILE A 144 -1.43 2.32 7.77
CA ILE A 144 -1.74 2.59 9.18
C ILE A 144 -3.06 1.97 9.67
N ASN A 145 -3.95 1.56 8.77
CA ASN A 145 -5.22 0.91 9.10
C ASN A 145 -5.04 -0.62 9.29
N PHE A 146 -3.82 -1.14 9.18
CA PHE A 146 -3.53 -2.54 9.45
C PHE A 146 -3.49 -2.81 10.95
N THR A 147 -3.91 -4.02 11.33
CA THR A 147 -3.66 -4.52 12.69
C THR A 147 -2.17 -4.86 12.86
N ASN A 148 -1.70 -4.88 14.11
CA ASN A 148 -0.33 -5.28 14.45
C ASN A 148 0.06 -6.62 13.79
N ASN A 149 -0.82 -7.62 13.89
CA ASN A 149 -0.61 -8.95 13.30
C ASN A 149 -0.43 -8.90 11.77
N MET A 150 -1.17 -8.04 11.06
CA MET A 150 -1.04 -7.90 9.61
C MET A 150 0.34 -7.33 9.23
N ILE A 151 0.79 -6.32 9.98
CA ILE A 151 2.11 -5.69 9.76
C ILE A 151 3.23 -6.70 10.06
N GLU A 152 3.14 -7.42 11.18
CA GLU A 152 4.13 -8.44 11.56
C GLU A 152 4.23 -9.55 10.52
N LYS A 153 3.10 -10.11 10.08
CA LYS A 153 3.09 -11.16 9.04
C LYS A 153 3.73 -10.68 7.74
N ASN A 154 3.40 -9.48 7.27
CA ASN A 154 4.03 -8.91 6.08
C ASN A 154 5.53 -8.69 6.27
N TYR A 155 5.94 -8.11 7.40
CA TYR A 155 7.35 -7.91 7.73
C TYR A 155 8.14 -9.22 7.69
N PHE A 156 7.71 -10.23 8.46
CA PHE A 156 8.46 -11.49 8.54
C PHE A 156 8.48 -12.22 7.20
N TYR A 157 7.37 -12.22 6.47
CA TYR A 157 7.30 -12.86 5.15
C TYR A 157 8.27 -12.20 4.15
N VAL A 158 8.30 -10.87 4.08
CA VAL A 158 9.21 -10.12 3.20
C VAL A 158 10.67 -10.34 3.59
N ILE A 159 11.02 -10.16 4.86
CA ILE A 159 12.41 -10.26 5.32
C ILE A 159 12.96 -11.68 5.13
N ASN A 160 12.16 -12.72 5.41
CA ASN A 160 12.61 -14.10 5.23
C ASN A 160 12.86 -14.45 3.76
N ASN A 161 12.01 -13.98 2.85
CA ASN A 161 12.21 -14.21 1.42
C ASN A 161 13.40 -13.40 0.88
N LEU A 162 13.56 -12.14 1.31
CA LEU A 162 14.73 -11.33 0.97
C LEU A 162 16.03 -12.01 1.42
N LYS A 163 16.10 -12.49 2.67
CA LYS A 163 17.28 -13.20 3.18
C LYS A 163 17.65 -14.40 2.31
N LYS A 164 16.69 -15.22 1.89
CA LYS A 164 16.93 -16.38 1.02
C LYS A 164 17.53 -15.96 -0.34
N ILE A 165 16.97 -14.92 -0.96
CA ILE A 165 17.43 -14.44 -2.27
C ILE A 165 18.79 -13.75 -2.16
N PHE A 166 18.97 -12.91 -1.14
CA PHE A 166 20.20 -12.15 -0.92
C PHE A 166 21.37 -13.08 -0.59
N PHE A 167 21.14 -14.11 0.24
CA PHE A 167 22.14 -15.12 0.54
C PHE A 167 22.66 -15.80 -0.73
N LYS A 168 21.77 -16.24 -1.63
CA LYS A 168 22.15 -16.85 -2.91
C LYS A 168 22.94 -15.93 -3.83
N ASN A 169 22.83 -14.62 -3.65
CA ASN A 169 23.49 -13.60 -4.47
C ASN A 169 24.67 -12.92 -3.76
N ASN A 170 25.11 -13.43 -2.60
CA ASN A 170 26.16 -12.82 -1.75
C ASN A 170 25.87 -11.35 -1.38
N ILE A 171 24.60 -11.03 -1.16
CA ILE A 171 24.16 -9.74 -0.65
C ILE A 171 23.93 -9.87 0.85
N ILE A 172 24.46 -8.91 1.62
CA ILE A 172 24.33 -8.90 3.09
C ILE A 172 23.42 -7.73 3.48
N ILE A 173 22.37 -8.00 4.25
CA ILE A 173 21.53 -6.94 4.83
C ILE A 173 22.29 -6.32 6.00
N GLU A 174 22.58 -5.03 5.89
CA GLU A 174 23.30 -4.27 6.92
C GLU A 174 22.33 -3.67 7.93
N LYS A 175 21.32 -2.95 7.44
CA LYS A 175 20.33 -2.27 8.29
C LYS A 175 18.93 -2.40 7.73
N ILE A 176 17.95 -2.48 8.62
CA ILE A 176 16.53 -2.45 8.31
C ILE A 176 15.89 -1.35 9.16
N TYR A 177 15.30 -0.38 8.51
CA TYR A 177 14.46 0.63 9.15
C TYR A 177 13.00 0.39 8.80
N ILE A 178 12.12 0.76 9.72
CA ILE A 178 10.68 0.87 9.48
C ILE A 178 10.23 2.29 9.76
N ASN A 179 9.37 2.82 8.91
CA ASN A 179 8.81 4.14 9.06
C ASN A 179 7.42 4.19 8.44
N THR A 180 6.75 5.32 8.63
CA THR A 180 5.62 5.68 7.78
C THR A 180 5.96 6.84 6.90
N THR A 181 5.04 7.16 5.97
CA THR A 181 5.25 8.22 4.99
C THR A 181 5.76 9.51 5.62
N MET A 182 5.20 9.93 6.76
CA MET A 182 5.60 11.15 7.47
C MET A 182 6.31 10.87 8.82
N GLY A 183 6.45 9.60 9.19
CA GLY A 183 7.02 9.18 10.47
C GLY A 183 8.54 9.15 10.48
N LYS A 184 9.14 9.35 11.67
CA LYS A 184 10.56 9.08 11.90
C LYS A 184 10.86 7.59 11.66
N SER A 185 12.04 7.32 11.09
CA SER A 185 12.52 5.96 10.89
C SER A 185 13.01 5.34 12.20
N LEU A 186 12.58 4.11 12.46
CA LEU A 186 13.06 3.29 13.58
C LEU A 186 13.94 2.17 13.05
N LEU A 187 15.14 2.01 13.62
CA LEU A 187 16.02 0.89 13.32
C LEU A 187 15.46 -0.42 13.92
N LEU A 188 15.29 -1.44 13.09
CA LEU A 188 14.85 -2.77 13.50
C LEU A 188 16.00 -3.76 13.62
N ARG A 189 17.06 -3.56 12.84
CA ARG A 189 18.28 -4.36 12.80
C ARG A 189 19.36 -3.54 12.12
#